data_AF-A0A8T5LHQ2-F1
#
_entry.id   AF-A0A8T5LHQ2-F1
#
_cell.length_a   1.000
_cell.length_b   1.000
_cell.length_c   1.000
_cell.angle_alpha   90.00
_cell.angle_beta   90.00
_cell.angle_gamma   90.00
#
_symmetry.space_group_name_H-M   'P 1'
#
loop_
_entity.id
_entity.type
_entity.pdbx_description
1 polymer ?
#
loop_
_entity_poly.entity_id
_entity_poly.type
_entity_poly.pdbx_seq_one_letter_code
_entity_poly.pdbx_strand_id
1 'polypeptide(L)'
;MTLTEIKRVLEKRKYNLISTLENGREEIDLSRQHQIYGAIKEIQNILKTIDYHHEEEMRNNFNLELSQEQENTVLQKISLKFKKSIRTNIEE
;
A
#
# COMPACT_ATOMS: atom_id res chain seq x y z
N MET A 1 -11.75 -11.43 6.98
CA MET A 1 -10.39 -11.11 7.47
C MET A 1 -9.85 -10.02 6.56
N THR A 2 -9.51 -8.85 7.10
CA THR A 2 -8.98 -7.72 6.33
C THR A 2 -7.52 -7.99 5.93
N LEU A 3 -7.00 -7.25 4.93
CA LEU A 3 -5.60 -7.37 4.50
C LEU A 3 -4.63 -7.09 5.66
N THR A 4 -4.96 -6.13 6.52
CA THR A 4 -4.22 -5.81 7.75
C THR A 4 -4.22 -6.98 8.75
N GLU A 5 -5.36 -7.66 8.92
CA GLU A 5 -5.45 -8.86 9.77
C GLU A 5 -4.61 -10.01 9.20
N ILE A 6 -4.67 -10.24 7.89
CA ILE A 6 -3.83 -11.24 7.20
C ILE A 6 -2.35 -10.94 7.42
N LYS A 7 -1.91 -9.70 7.20
CA LYS A 7 -0.53 -9.27 7.42
C LYS A 7 -0.08 -9.56 8.86
N ARG A 8 -0.90 -9.18 9.84
CA ARG A 8 -0.59 -9.40 11.27
C ARG A 8 -0.45 -10.89 11.63
N VAL A 9 -1.32 -11.74 11.09
CA VAL A 9 -1.25 -13.20 11.30
C VAL A 9 0.04 -13.77 10.72
N LEU A 10 0.40 -13.34 9.51
CA LEU A 10 1.63 -13.78 8.83
C LEU A 10 2.89 -13.32 9.58
N GLU A 11 2.92 -12.08 10.06
CA GLU A 11 4.04 -11.58 10.88
C GLU A 11 4.19 -12.37 12.18
N LYS A 12 3.09 -12.63 12.89
CA LYS A 12 3.10 -13.46 14.10
C LYS A 12 3.62 -14.87 13.79
N ARG A 13 3.17 -15.47 12.69
CA ARG A 13 3.60 -16.81 12.29
C ARG A 13 5.09 -16.83 11.94
N LYS A 14 5.59 -15.84 11.20
CA LYS A 14 7.02 -15.67 10.91
C LYS A 14 7.84 -15.58 12.20
N TYR A 15 7.40 -14.76 13.16
CA TYR A 15 8.07 -14.62 14.45
C TYR A 15 8.13 -15.95 15.21
N ASN A 16 7.00 -16.67 15.28
CA ASN A 16 6.96 -17.97 15.94
C ASN A 16 7.94 -18.97 15.32
N LEU A 17 8.03 -19.03 13.98
CA LEU A 17 8.96 -19.93 13.29
C LEU A 17 10.43 -19.56 13.53
N ILE A 18 10.74 -18.26 13.57
CA ILE A 18 12.08 -17.78 13.93
C ILE A 18 12.41 -18.21 15.36
N SER A 19 11.48 -17.99 16.30
CA SER A 19 11.65 -18.37 17.70
C SER A 19 11.83 -19.89 17.87
N THR A 20 11.11 -20.70 17.10
CA THR A 20 11.32 -22.17 17.06
C THR A 20 12.74 -22.52 16.65
N LEU A 21 13.30 -21.85 15.64
CA LEU A 21 14.68 -22.09 15.22
C LEU A 21 15.71 -21.55 16.21
N GLU A 22 15.47 -20.39 16.82
CA GLU A 22 16.42 -19.80 17.77
C GLU A 22 16.51 -20.62 19.06
N ASN A 23 15.38 -21.11 19.56
CA ASN A 23 15.32 -21.81 20.85
C ASN A 23 15.51 -23.34 20.74
N GLY A 24 15.25 -23.93 19.59
CA GLY A 24 15.24 -25.40 19.40
C GLY A 24 16.19 -25.90 18.32
N ARG A 25 17.12 -25.07 17.82
CA ARG A 25 17.92 -25.41 16.63
C ARG A 25 18.63 -26.75 16.72
N GLU A 26 19.25 -27.03 17.87
CA GLU A 26 20.09 -28.21 18.07
C GLU A 26 19.25 -29.49 18.22
N GLU A 27 17.98 -29.35 18.60
CA GLU A 27 17.03 -30.44 18.79
C GLU A 27 16.23 -30.76 17.52
N ILE A 28 16.18 -29.83 16.57
CA ILE A 28 15.45 -29.97 15.32
C ILE A 28 16.39 -30.55 14.26
N ASP A 29 15.97 -31.62 13.58
CA ASP A 29 16.74 -32.20 12.49
C ASP A 29 16.93 -31.22 11.31
N LEU A 30 18.02 -31.41 10.56
CA LEU A 30 18.38 -30.53 9.44
C LEU A 30 17.29 -30.39 8.38
N SER A 31 16.55 -31.46 8.08
CA SER A 31 15.46 -31.41 7.08
C SER A 31 14.35 -30.49 7.56
N ARG A 32 13.96 -30.64 8.83
CA ARG A 32 12.93 -29.80 9.46
C ARG A 32 13.38 -28.36 9.60
N GLN A 33 14.65 -28.10 9.93
CA GLN A 33 15.21 -26.75 9.90
C GLN A 33 15.05 -26.11 8.52
N HIS A 34 15.41 -26.83 7.45
CA HIS A 34 15.29 -26.34 6.08
C HIS A 34 13.83 -26.02 5.69
N GLN A 35 12.88 -26.87 6.09
CA GLN A 35 11.45 -26.62 5.89
C GLN A 35 10.99 -25.34 6.61
N ILE A 36 11.45 -25.12 7.84
CA ILE A 36 11.11 -23.91 8.60
C ILE A 36 11.69 -22.66 7.92
N TYR A 37 12.94 -22.71 7.45
CA TYR A 37 13.54 -21.62 6.67
C TYR A 37 12.76 -21.34 5.38
N GLY A 38 12.35 -22.38 4.65
CA GLY A 38 11.50 -22.26 3.46
C GLY A 38 10.19 -21.55 3.78
N ALA A 39 9.47 -22.00 4.81
CA ALA A 39 8.23 -21.38 5.26
C ALA A 39 8.42 -19.91 5.70
N ILE A 40 9.49 -19.58 6.42
CA ILE A 40 9.83 -18.20 6.77
C ILE A 40 10.02 -17.35 5.52
N LYS A 41 10.72 -17.88 4.51
CA LYS A 41 11.00 -17.16 3.26
C LYS A 41 9.73 -16.91 2.44
N GLU A 42 8.85 -17.89 2.35
CA GLU A 42 7.56 -17.75 1.69
C GLU A 42 6.70 -16.68 2.38
N ILE A 43 6.62 -16.71 3.72
CA ILE A 43 5.88 -15.69 4.48
C ILE A 43 6.48 -14.29 4.24
N GLN A 44 7.80 -14.16 4.22
CA GLN A 44 8.46 -12.89 3.91
C GLN A 44 8.10 -12.38 2.51
N ASN A 45 8.07 -13.27 1.51
CA ASN A 45 7.72 -12.89 0.15
C ASN A 45 6.26 -12.40 0.09
N ILE A 46 5.32 -13.10 0.73
CA ILE A 46 3.92 -12.68 0.79
C ILE A 46 3.79 -11.31 1.46
N LEU A 47 4.46 -11.09 2.60
CA LEU A 47 4.43 -9.79 3.29
C LEU A 47 4.94 -8.65 2.39
N LYS A 48 6.03 -8.87 1.65
CA LYS A 48 6.56 -7.89 0.69
C LYS A 48 5.58 -7.61 -0.46
N THR A 49 4.90 -8.64 -0.95
CA THR A 49 3.87 -8.46 -1.99
C THR A 49 2.70 -7.62 -1.48
N ILE A 50 2.25 -7.86 -0.24
CA ILE A 50 1.21 -7.04 0.40
C ILE A 50 1.66 -5.58 0.49
N ASP A 51 2.88 -5.34 0.95
CA ASP A 51 3.42 -3.99 1.10
C ASP A 51 3.56 -3.28 -0.25
N TYR A 52 4.05 -3.99 -1.28
CA TYR A 52 4.15 -3.46 -2.64
C TYR A 52 2.80 -2.96 -3.17
N HIS A 53 1.75 -3.79 -3.09
CA HIS A 53 0.43 -3.41 -3.58
C HIS A 53 -0.21 -2.32 -2.73
N HIS A 54 0.03 -2.30 -1.41
CA HIS A 54 -0.46 -1.23 -0.55
C HIS A 54 0.18 0.12 -0.92
N GLU A 55 1.48 0.15 -1.15
CA GLU A 55 2.16 1.36 -1.62
C GLU A 55 1.71 1.78 -3.02
N GLU A 56 1.43 0.81 -3.91
CA GLU A 56 0.90 1.07 -5.24
C GLU A 56 -0.48 1.72 -5.19
N GLU A 57 -1.39 1.19 -4.36
CA GLU A 57 -2.70 1.79 -4.10
C GLU A 57 -2.58 3.22 -3.57
N MET A 58 -1.69 3.46 -2.59
CA MET A 58 -1.47 4.79 -2.03
C MET A 58 -0.94 5.78 -3.07
N ARG A 59 0.01 5.36 -3.92
CA ARG A 59 0.51 6.17 -5.04
C ARG A 59 -0.59 6.50 -6.06
N ASN A 60 -1.41 5.51 -6.41
CA ASN A 60 -2.49 5.70 -7.37
C ASN A 60 -3.58 6.65 -6.83
N ASN A 61 -3.96 6.50 -5.56
CA ASN A 61 -4.93 7.38 -4.92
C ASN A 61 -4.40 8.82 -4.83
N PHE A 62 -3.13 9.00 -4.47
CA PHE A 62 -2.48 10.32 -4.45
C PHE A 62 -2.47 11.00 -5.83
N ASN A 63 -2.16 10.24 -6.88
CA ASN A 63 -2.20 10.75 -8.26
C ASN A 63 -3.63 11.13 -8.69
N LEU A 64 -4.63 10.39 -8.21
CA LEU A 64 -6.03 10.67 -8.50
C LEU A 64 -6.49 11.98 -7.84
N GLU A 65 -6.14 12.20 -6.57
CA GLU A 65 -6.43 13.43 -5.82
C GLU A 65 -5.78 14.65 -6.49
N LEU A 66 -4.50 14.56 -6.86
CA LEU A 66 -3.80 15.61 -7.60
C LEU A 66 -4.47 15.95 -8.94
N SER A 67 -4.96 14.94 -9.66
CA SER A 67 -5.63 15.14 -10.95
C SER A 67 -6.97 15.88 -10.76
N GLN A 68 -7.72 15.51 -9.73
CA GLN A 68 -8.99 16.19 -9.38
C GLN A 68 -8.76 17.64 -8.93
N GLU A 69 -7.70 17.93 -8.18
CA GLU A 69 -7.34 19.30 -7.82
C GLU A 69 -6.99 20.17 -9.04
N GLN A 70 -6.27 19.60 -10.02
CA GLN A 70 -5.95 20.27 -11.27
C GLN A 70 -7.20 20.58 -12.10
N GLU A 71 -8.11 19.61 -12.26
CA GLU A 71 -9.39 19.83 -12.96
C GLU A 71 -10.22 20.93 -12.30
N ASN A 72 -10.35 20.90 -10.97
CA ASN A 72 -11.07 21.92 -10.22
C ASN A 72 -10.46 23.32 -10.43
N THR A 73 -9.13 23.41 -10.46
CA THR A 73 -8.42 24.68 -10.70
C THR A 73 -8.65 25.20 -12.13
N VAL A 74 -8.68 24.32 -13.12
CA VAL A 74 -8.96 24.69 -14.53
C VAL A 74 -10.41 25.14 -14.68
N LEU A 75 -11.37 24.40 -14.13
CA LEU A 75 -12.80 24.76 -14.17
C LEU A 75 -13.07 26.10 -13.46
N GLN A 76 -12.43 26.35 -12.32
CA GLN A 76 -12.49 27.65 -11.64
C GLN A 76 -11.95 28.80 -12.51
N LYS A 77 -10.81 28.60 -13.18
CA LYS A 77 -10.23 29.60 -14.10
C LYS A 77 -11.15 29.87 -15.30
N ILE A 78 -11.78 28.84 -15.87
CA ILE A 78 -12.75 28.99 -16.97
C ILE A 78 -13.99 29.75 -16.50
N SER A 79 -14.55 29.38 -15.35
CA SER A 79 -15.70 30.07 -14.74
C SER A 79 -15.42 31.56 -14.49
N LEU A 80 -14.24 31.88 -13.96
CA LEU A 80 -13.80 33.26 -13.74
C LEU A 80 -13.68 34.05 -15.05
N LYS A 81 -13.14 33.45 -16.12
CA LYS A 81 -13.09 34.09 -17.44
C LYS A 81 -14.48 34.36 -18.00
N PHE A 82 -15.40 33.40 -17.91
CA PHE A 82 -16.78 33.57 -18.35
C PHE A 82 -17.51 34.67 -17.57
N LYS A 83 -17.41 34.70 -16.24
CA LYS A 83 -18.00 35.78 -15.41
C LYS A 83 -17.44 37.15 -15.77
N LYS A 84 -16.15 37.25 -16.07
CA LYS A 84 -15.50 38.51 -16.46
C LYS A 84 -16.00 39.00 -17.83
N SER A 85 -16.14 38.08 -18.80
CA SER A 85 -16.66 38.38 -20.14
C SER A 85 -18.11 38.84 -20.15
N ILE A 86 -18.96 38.29 -19.28
CA ILE A 86 -20.37 38.68 -19.18
C ILE A 86 -20.51 40.09 -18.58
N ARG A 87 -19.67 40.45 -17.59
CA ARG A 87 -19.69 41.80 -17.01
C ARG A 87 -19.29 42.89 -18.00
N THR A 88 -18.30 42.64 -18.85
CA THR A 88 -17.87 43.60 -19.89
C THR A 88 -18.92 43.86 -20.96
N ASN A 89 -19.81 42.90 -21.25
CA ASN A 89 -20.85 43.07 -22.28
C ASN A 89 -22.15 43.73 -21.76
N ILE A 90 -22.23 44.05 -20.46
CA ILE A 90 -23.41 44.71 -19.85
C ILE A 90 -23.12 46.19 -19.54
N GLU A 91 -21.85 46.61 -19.61
CA GLU A 91 -21.40 47.99 -19.34
C GLU A 91 -21.11 48.83 -20.61
N GLU A 92 -21.40 48.31 -21.81
CA GLU A 92 -21.45 49.05 -23.08
C GLU A 92 -22.90 49.27 -23.55
#